data_AF-A0A9X1YKC7-F1
#
_entry.id   AF-A0A9X1YKC7-F1
#
_cell.length_a   1.000
_cell.length_b   1.000
_cell.length_c   1.000
_cell.angle_alpha   90.00
_cell.angle_beta   90.00
_cell.angle_gamma   90.00
#
_symmetry.space_group_name_H-M   'P 1'
#
loop_
_entity.id
_entity.type
_entity.pdbx_description
1 polymer ?
#
loop_
_entity_poly.entity_id
_entity_poly.type
_entity_poly.pdbx_seq_one_letter_code
_entity_poly.pdbx_strand_id
1 'polypeptide(L)'
;MTLTVDQAAGKIHQLVGDEGFLGTSRNDNMQSVRKLLGQFGPADEDKIVAKLSDADLKKLAGNVNHGGIFGAQGLDGGEKKDLFNGLARGLDGKQLGRVAAAFSDRSDVTALGDSVASFASSQAKIDFVKSLAPAATSGDTKFDTSWGTSSIQTGDKEAIAISHVLSSMKNDPAGFATAVKSLDADQLQAVVKAGEGQTVITTSSMTDGGLGAASATTTSTFDTAGLQSLLGAASACNDPIAKARVFEAGTKALDDIHGADTLLTPSPGAKDSAKAVAGGLTKLMNSDTRGIVNRLDTDDPFGHALTTYLKQQLGDDPKASNPAIGRQVAMLQGAGTGKTADQFYNTAEVGSNGDHFYRNAQNLGYYAGAMQAAIGKLKADAKTQGDILSNVFSTAISVGTAAMPGLSVAAKVGAQAFSGLTKEAVREIVGGVSADDGSLSNALMDLAVPHAPGQLDRTRGPADPFFLSASNAVSGANP
;
A
#
# COMPACT_ATOMS: atom_id res chain seq x y z
N MET A 1 -47.49 15.11 -6.41
CA MET A 1 -47.04 15.64 -5.11
C MET A 1 -45.75 14.96 -4.75
N THR A 2 -44.67 15.71 -4.55
CA THR A 2 -43.39 15.18 -4.07
C THR A 2 -43.52 14.90 -2.57
N LEU A 3 -43.15 13.69 -2.12
CA LEU A 3 -43.19 13.33 -0.70
C LEU A 3 -42.19 14.20 0.07
N THR A 4 -42.48 14.52 1.33
CA THR A 4 -41.45 15.10 2.22
C THR A 4 -40.44 14.03 2.65
N VAL A 5 -39.26 14.46 3.13
CA VAL A 5 -38.23 13.56 3.68
C VAL A 5 -38.80 12.61 4.74
N ASP A 6 -39.62 13.11 5.67
CA ASP A 6 -40.23 12.30 6.73
C ASP A 6 -41.22 11.27 6.18
N GLN A 7 -42.04 11.69 5.20
CA GLN A 7 -43.00 10.80 4.55
C GLN A 7 -42.28 9.71 3.74
N ALA A 8 -41.18 10.05 3.07
CA ALA A 8 -40.37 9.10 2.33
C ALA A 8 -39.69 8.10 3.27
N ALA A 9 -39.06 8.55 4.37
CA ALA A 9 -38.46 7.66 5.36
C ALA A 9 -39.49 6.72 6.00
N GLY A 10 -40.66 7.24 6.38
CA GLY A 10 -41.76 6.42 6.91
C GLY A 10 -42.27 5.38 5.90
N LYS A 11 -42.33 5.74 4.62
CA LYS A 11 -42.70 4.79 3.56
C LYS A 11 -41.64 3.72 3.34
N ILE A 12 -40.34 4.06 3.38
CA ILE A 12 -39.27 3.06 3.29
C ILE A 12 -39.34 2.10 4.48
N HIS A 13 -39.53 2.60 5.70
CA HIS A 13 -39.70 1.77 6.90
C HIS A 13 -40.83 0.73 6.73
N GLN A 14 -41.98 1.14 6.17
CA GLN A 14 -43.08 0.23 5.88
C GLN A 14 -42.70 -0.80 4.81
N LEU A 15 -42.10 -0.38 3.71
CA LEU A 15 -41.71 -1.26 2.60
C LEU A 15 -40.66 -2.30 2.99
N VAL A 16 -39.69 -1.94 3.84
CA VAL A 16 -38.67 -2.90 4.31
C VAL A 16 -39.21 -3.85 5.37
N GLY A 17 -40.28 -3.47 6.07
CA GLY A 17 -40.96 -4.31 7.05
C GLY A 17 -42.05 -5.22 6.47
N ASP A 18 -42.53 -4.93 5.26
CA ASP A 18 -43.56 -5.71 4.58
C ASP A 18 -42.93 -6.76 3.67
N GLU A 19 -42.99 -8.01 4.12
CA GLU A 19 -42.50 -9.15 3.36
C GLU A 19 -43.59 -9.76 2.45
N GLY A 20 -44.85 -9.35 2.58
CA GLY A 20 -45.99 -9.95 1.89
C GLY A 20 -46.25 -11.41 2.26
N PHE A 21 -47.25 -12.03 1.62
CA PHE A 21 -47.53 -13.45 1.77
C PHE A 21 -46.41 -14.28 1.12
N LEU A 22 -45.71 -15.12 1.88
CA LEU A 22 -44.59 -15.95 1.42
C LEU A 22 -43.37 -15.20 0.84
N GLY A 23 -43.18 -13.91 1.16
CA GLY A 23 -42.01 -13.15 0.68
C GLY A 23 -42.18 -12.53 -0.71
N THR A 24 -43.33 -12.70 -1.38
CA THR A 24 -43.50 -12.34 -2.79
C THR A 24 -43.46 -10.83 -3.06
N SER A 25 -43.70 -9.99 -2.05
CA SER A 25 -43.71 -8.53 -2.19
C SER A 25 -42.31 -7.90 -2.06
N ARG A 26 -41.27 -8.68 -1.71
CA ARG A 26 -39.91 -8.17 -1.46
C ARG A 26 -39.31 -7.47 -2.68
N ASN A 27 -39.42 -8.05 -3.88
CA ASN A 27 -38.87 -7.45 -5.10
C ASN A 27 -39.53 -6.09 -5.40
N ASP A 28 -40.86 -6.06 -5.48
CA ASP A 28 -41.65 -4.85 -5.76
C ASP A 28 -41.42 -3.75 -4.72
N ASN A 29 -41.26 -4.14 -3.46
CA ASN A 29 -40.93 -3.22 -2.37
C ASN A 29 -39.53 -2.62 -2.56
N MET A 30 -38.52 -3.42 -2.95
CA MET A 30 -37.17 -2.90 -3.20
C MET A 30 -37.11 -2.02 -4.46
N GLN A 31 -37.87 -2.32 -5.52
CA GLN A 31 -38.03 -1.42 -6.66
C GLN A 31 -38.67 -0.10 -6.25
N SER A 32 -39.68 -0.17 -5.38
CA SER A 32 -40.36 1.01 -4.84
C SER A 32 -39.42 1.86 -3.98
N VAL A 33 -38.57 1.24 -3.16
CA VAL A 33 -37.53 1.93 -2.38
C VAL A 33 -36.51 2.61 -3.31
N ARG A 34 -35.97 1.89 -4.32
CA ARG A 34 -35.03 2.47 -5.31
C ARG A 34 -35.63 3.69 -6.02
N LYS A 35 -36.87 3.54 -6.51
CA LYS A 35 -37.59 4.60 -7.22
C LYS A 35 -37.92 5.77 -6.31
N LEU A 36 -38.18 5.51 -5.03
CA LEU A 36 -38.46 6.56 -4.06
C LEU A 36 -37.21 7.35 -3.70
N LEU A 37 -36.08 6.70 -3.47
CA LEU A 37 -34.80 7.38 -3.23
C LEU A 37 -34.45 8.28 -4.41
N GLY A 38 -34.41 7.73 -5.63
CA GLY A 38 -34.05 8.48 -6.84
C GLY A 38 -35.00 9.61 -7.27
N GLN A 39 -36.05 9.90 -6.49
CA GLN A 39 -36.90 11.10 -6.66
C GLN A 39 -36.35 12.32 -5.90
N PHE A 40 -35.40 12.13 -4.99
CA PHE A 40 -34.82 13.18 -4.17
C PHE A 40 -33.44 13.58 -4.67
N GLY A 41 -33.03 14.81 -4.36
CA GLY A 41 -31.63 15.21 -4.54
C GLY A 41 -30.75 14.61 -3.44
N PRO A 42 -29.41 14.58 -3.62
CA PRO A 42 -28.48 13.95 -2.67
C PRO A 42 -28.69 14.37 -1.21
N ALA A 43 -28.86 15.68 -0.95
CA ALA A 43 -29.04 16.19 0.41
C ALA A 43 -30.33 15.72 1.09
N ASP A 44 -31.37 15.35 0.34
CA ASP A 44 -32.63 14.84 0.89
C ASP A 44 -32.64 13.31 0.95
N GLU A 45 -32.01 12.62 -0.02
CA GLU A 45 -31.74 11.17 0.08
C GLU A 45 -30.92 10.83 1.34
N ASP A 46 -29.87 11.62 1.61
CA ASP A 46 -29.05 11.47 2.81
C ASP A 46 -29.86 11.60 4.11
N LYS A 47 -30.73 12.61 4.20
CA LYS A 47 -31.62 12.80 5.36
C LYS A 47 -32.63 11.66 5.49
N ILE A 48 -33.13 11.12 4.38
CA ILE A 48 -34.04 9.97 4.39
C ILE A 48 -33.33 8.77 5.03
N VAL A 49 -32.12 8.44 4.58
CA VAL A 49 -31.34 7.32 5.13
C VAL A 49 -30.90 7.59 6.58
N ALA A 50 -30.56 8.83 6.93
CA ALA A 50 -30.26 9.22 8.29
C ALA A 50 -31.44 9.01 9.27
N LYS A 51 -32.68 9.03 8.78
CA LYS A 51 -33.89 8.75 9.57
C LYS A 51 -34.24 7.27 9.68
N LEU A 52 -33.66 6.41 8.85
CA LEU A 52 -33.83 4.96 8.99
C LEU A 52 -33.02 4.45 10.18
N SER A 53 -33.59 3.52 10.94
CA SER A 53 -32.85 2.85 12.01
C SER A 53 -31.89 1.81 11.43
N ASP A 54 -30.88 1.39 12.21
CA ASP A 54 -29.98 0.31 11.77
C ASP A 54 -30.73 -1.02 11.56
N ALA A 55 -31.85 -1.22 12.28
CA ALA A 55 -32.74 -2.36 12.07
C ALA A 55 -33.46 -2.28 10.71
N ASP A 56 -33.87 -1.08 10.28
CA ASP A 56 -34.46 -0.87 8.96
C ASP A 56 -33.44 -1.12 7.85
N LEU A 57 -32.20 -0.66 8.04
CA LEU A 57 -31.11 -0.91 7.09
C LEU A 57 -30.80 -2.40 6.98
N LYS A 58 -30.78 -3.14 8.10
CA LYS A 58 -30.59 -4.60 8.09
C LYS A 58 -31.72 -5.34 7.38
N LYS A 59 -32.97 -4.91 7.57
CA LYS A 59 -34.12 -5.46 6.83
C LYS A 59 -34.02 -5.16 5.34
N LEU A 60 -33.63 -3.93 4.98
CA LEU A 60 -33.37 -3.55 3.60
C LEU A 60 -32.31 -4.46 2.97
N ALA A 61 -31.15 -4.63 3.62
CA ALA A 61 -30.10 -5.53 3.15
C ALA A 61 -30.60 -6.98 3.00
N GLY A 62 -31.33 -7.49 4.00
CA GLY A 62 -31.93 -8.83 3.95
C GLY A 62 -32.94 -9.01 2.81
N ASN A 63 -33.73 -7.97 2.48
CA ASN A 63 -34.66 -8.00 1.35
C ASN A 63 -33.94 -7.92 0.01
N VAL A 64 -32.86 -7.13 -0.06
CA VAL A 64 -32.00 -7.05 -1.25
C VAL A 64 -31.35 -8.41 -1.55
N ASN A 65 -30.92 -9.16 -0.53
CA ASN A 65 -30.22 -10.44 -0.69
C ASN A 65 -31.12 -11.68 -0.70
N HIS A 66 -32.44 -11.51 -0.67
CA HIS A 66 -33.33 -12.64 -0.48
C HIS A 66 -33.34 -13.61 -1.67
N GLY A 67 -33.00 -14.88 -1.42
CA GLY A 67 -33.11 -15.99 -2.39
C GLY A 67 -34.51 -16.60 -2.39
N GLY A 68 -35.50 -15.87 -2.90
CA GLY A 68 -36.88 -16.34 -2.97
C GLY A 68 -37.16 -17.25 -4.17
N ILE A 69 -38.23 -18.05 -4.10
CA ILE A 69 -38.78 -18.84 -5.20
C ILE A 69 -40.07 -18.15 -5.66
N PHE A 70 -40.44 -18.23 -6.95
CA PHE A 70 -41.66 -17.63 -7.52
C PHE A 70 -41.71 -16.08 -7.58
N GLY A 71 -40.60 -15.42 -7.92
CA GLY A 71 -40.59 -13.94 -8.04
C GLY A 71 -40.42 -13.21 -6.71
N ALA A 72 -40.35 -13.96 -5.59
CA ALA A 72 -40.05 -13.45 -4.26
C ALA A 72 -38.56 -13.08 -4.06
N GLN A 73 -37.72 -13.23 -5.09
CA GLN A 73 -36.30 -12.88 -4.98
C GLN A 73 -36.10 -11.38 -4.70
N GLY A 74 -35.01 -11.07 -4.01
CA GLY A 74 -34.52 -9.71 -3.88
C GLY A 74 -34.09 -9.11 -5.22
N LEU A 75 -33.26 -8.07 -5.16
CA LEU A 75 -32.73 -7.45 -6.37
C LEU A 75 -31.73 -8.38 -7.05
N ASP A 76 -31.74 -8.39 -8.38
CA ASP A 76 -30.69 -9.08 -9.14
C ASP A 76 -29.35 -8.32 -9.10
N GLY A 77 -28.29 -8.92 -9.65
CA GLY A 77 -26.94 -8.33 -9.60
C GLY A 77 -26.83 -6.96 -10.28
N GLY A 78 -27.57 -6.71 -11.37
CA GLY A 78 -27.59 -5.41 -12.04
C GLY A 78 -28.35 -4.37 -11.23
N GLU A 79 -29.50 -4.75 -10.69
CA GLU A 79 -30.35 -3.90 -9.87
C GLU A 79 -29.70 -3.50 -8.54
N LYS A 80 -28.98 -4.44 -7.90
CA LYS A 80 -28.16 -4.18 -6.72
C LYS A 80 -27.07 -3.15 -7.03
N LYS A 81 -26.35 -3.33 -8.13
CA LYS A 81 -25.32 -2.39 -8.56
C LYS A 81 -25.88 -1.00 -8.79
N ASP A 82 -27.04 -0.89 -9.43
CA ASP A 82 -27.70 0.39 -9.63
C ASP A 82 -28.17 1.04 -8.33
N LEU A 83 -28.68 0.25 -7.37
CA LEU A 83 -28.98 0.73 -6.03
C LEU A 83 -27.71 1.30 -5.37
N PHE A 84 -26.62 0.55 -5.32
CA PHE A 84 -25.37 1.01 -4.72
C PHE A 84 -24.79 2.24 -5.42
N ASN A 85 -24.89 2.31 -6.75
CA ASN A 85 -24.50 3.50 -7.51
C ASN A 85 -25.35 4.73 -7.17
N GLY A 86 -26.66 4.54 -6.95
CA GLY A 86 -27.55 5.60 -6.48
C GLY A 86 -27.15 6.10 -5.10
N LEU A 87 -27.01 5.16 -4.15
CA LEU A 87 -26.61 5.48 -2.77
C LEU A 87 -25.24 6.19 -2.73
N ALA A 88 -24.26 5.72 -3.51
CA ALA A 88 -22.93 6.35 -3.57
C ALA A 88 -22.97 7.80 -4.09
N ARG A 89 -23.91 8.15 -4.98
CA ARG A 89 -24.09 9.53 -5.46
C ARG A 89 -24.83 10.41 -4.45
N GLY A 90 -25.78 9.81 -3.74
CA GLY A 90 -26.72 10.52 -2.89
C GLY A 90 -26.24 10.76 -1.47
N LEU A 91 -25.56 9.78 -0.88
CA LEU A 91 -25.29 9.73 0.55
C LEU A 91 -23.93 10.31 0.96
N ASP A 92 -23.86 10.80 2.18
CA ASP A 92 -22.59 11.11 2.84
C ASP A 92 -21.85 9.84 3.27
N GLY A 93 -20.56 9.98 3.60
CA GLY A 93 -19.72 8.84 3.98
C GLY A 93 -20.14 8.15 5.28
N LYS A 94 -20.85 8.84 6.18
CA LYS A 94 -21.36 8.27 7.42
C LYS A 94 -22.56 7.36 7.15
N GLN A 95 -23.52 7.81 6.34
CA GLN A 95 -24.66 6.99 5.95
C GLN A 95 -24.22 5.81 5.07
N LEU A 96 -23.26 6.02 4.15
CA LEU A 96 -22.67 4.92 3.39
C LEU A 96 -22.03 3.85 4.29
N GLY A 97 -21.35 4.25 5.36
CA GLY A 97 -20.81 3.32 6.36
C GLY A 97 -21.90 2.54 7.10
N ARG A 98 -23.02 3.19 7.46
CA ARG A 98 -24.18 2.51 8.08
C ARG A 98 -24.82 1.51 7.13
N VAL A 99 -24.94 1.87 5.85
CA VAL A 99 -25.44 0.96 4.81
C VAL A 99 -24.50 -0.24 4.68
N ALA A 100 -23.19 -0.02 4.57
CA ALA A 100 -22.20 -1.11 4.49
C ALA A 100 -22.31 -2.07 5.69
N ALA A 101 -22.40 -1.55 6.92
CA ALA A 101 -22.54 -2.34 8.13
C ALA A 101 -23.87 -3.14 8.21
N ALA A 102 -24.87 -2.78 7.40
CA ALA A 102 -26.12 -3.53 7.32
C ALA A 102 -26.01 -4.79 6.42
N PHE A 103 -25.04 -4.83 5.50
CA PHE A 103 -24.81 -5.99 4.63
C PHE A 103 -23.82 -6.95 5.29
N SER A 104 -24.24 -8.21 5.49
CA SER A 104 -23.37 -9.27 6.01
C SER A 104 -22.40 -9.79 4.97
N ASP A 105 -22.81 -9.78 3.70
CA ASP A 105 -22.15 -10.49 2.63
C ASP A 105 -20.98 -9.67 2.05
N ARG A 106 -19.80 -10.30 1.98
CA ARG A 106 -18.58 -9.66 1.48
C ARG A 106 -18.78 -9.03 0.10
N SER A 107 -19.46 -9.72 -0.81
CA SER A 107 -19.69 -9.24 -2.18
C SER A 107 -20.47 -7.91 -2.22
N ASP A 108 -21.42 -7.71 -1.30
CA ASP A 108 -22.24 -6.50 -1.29
C ASP A 108 -21.47 -5.33 -0.70
N VAL A 109 -20.69 -5.56 0.37
CA VAL A 109 -19.82 -4.51 0.94
C VAL A 109 -18.75 -4.08 -0.06
N THR A 110 -18.15 -5.04 -0.78
CA THR A 110 -17.20 -4.74 -1.86
C THR A 110 -17.87 -4.00 -3.02
N ALA A 111 -19.05 -4.44 -3.48
CA ALA A 111 -19.77 -3.77 -4.56
C ALA A 111 -20.21 -2.35 -4.19
N LEU A 112 -20.62 -2.13 -2.94
CA LEU A 112 -20.89 -0.79 -2.41
C LEU A 112 -19.60 0.05 -2.39
N GLY A 113 -18.47 -0.52 -1.94
CA GLY A 113 -17.15 0.11 -2.01
C GLY A 113 -16.77 0.54 -3.42
N ASP A 114 -17.02 -0.30 -4.43
CA ASP A 114 -16.80 0.02 -5.85
C ASP A 114 -17.69 1.16 -6.34
N SER A 115 -18.95 1.19 -5.93
CA SER A 115 -19.87 2.28 -6.22
C SER A 115 -19.40 3.59 -5.57
N VAL A 116 -18.95 3.56 -4.31
CA VAL A 116 -18.38 4.72 -3.62
C VAL A 116 -17.11 5.20 -4.32
N ALA A 117 -16.21 4.28 -4.68
CA ALA A 117 -15.00 4.57 -5.44
C ALA A 117 -15.31 5.25 -6.79
N SER A 118 -16.39 4.85 -7.45
CA SER A 118 -16.74 5.34 -8.79
C SER A 118 -17.55 6.63 -8.78
N PHE A 119 -18.45 6.83 -7.80
CA PHE A 119 -19.50 7.84 -7.90
C PHE A 119 -19.60 8.80 -6.72
N ALA A 120 -19.01 8.47 -5.56
CA ALA A 120 -19.10 9.34 -4.40
C ALA A 120 -18.24 10.60 -4.56
N SER A 121 -18.67 11.68 -3.90
CA SER A 121 -17.87 12.89 -3.78
C SER A 121 -16.58 12.64 -3.00
N SER A 122 -15.54 13.47 -3.21
CA SER A 122 -14.28 13.37 -2.46
C SER A 122 -14.47 13.31 -0.95
N GLN A 123 -15.34 14.17 -0.41
CA GLN A 123 -15.60 14.19 1.03
C GLN A 123 -16.32 12.92 1.51
N ALA A 124 -17.31 12.44 0.74
CA ALA A 124 -18.00 11.20 1.05
C ALA A 124 -17.06 9.99 1.04
N LYS A 125 -16.08 9.94 0.12
CA LYS A 125 -15.02 8.90 0.12
C LYS A 125 -14.19 8.94 1.41
N ILE A 126 -13.74 10.11 1.83
CA ILE A 126 -12.96 10.27 3.07
C ILE A 126 -13.76 9.82 4.29
N ASP A 127 -15.02 10.25 4.38
CA ASP A 127 -15.86 9.94 5.53
C ASP A 127 -16.35 8.49 5.53
N PHE A 128 -16.45 7.85 4.35
CA PHE A 128 -16.69 6.42 4.22
C PHE A 128 -15.49 5.59 4.70
N VAL A 129 -14.27 6.00 4.36
CA VAL A 129 -13.05 5.36 4.89
C VAL A 129 -13.03 5.43 6.42
N LYS A 130 -13.32 6.61 6.99
CA LYS A 130 -13.39 6.81 8.45
C LYS A 130 -14.47 5.96 9.12
N SER A 131 -15.64 5.83 8.48
CA SER A 131 -16.77 5.11 9.07
C SER A 131 -16.55 3.60 9.08
N LEU A 132 -15.85 3.06 8.07
CA LEU A 132 -15.50 1.64 8.00
C LEU A 132 -14.22 1.26 8.75
N ALA A 133 -13.34 2.21 9.03
CA ALA A 133 -12.03 1.95 9.65
C ALA A 133 -12.08 1.03 10.89
N PRO A 134 -13.02 1.19 11.86
CA PRO A 134 -13.06 0.32 13.04
C PRO A 134 -13.36 -1.15 12.76
N ALA A 135 -13.99 -1.46 11.61
CA ALA A 135 -14.34 -2.82 11.21
C ALA A 135 -13.31 -3.46 10.27
N ALA A 136 -12.32 -2.68 9.79
CA ALA A 136 -11.28 -3.15 8.89
C ALA A 136 -10.28 -4.14 9.53
N THR A 137 -10.38 -4.38 10.83
CA THR A 137 -9.53 -5.31 11.61
C THR A 137 -10.35 -6.36 12.37
N SER A 138 -11.58 -6.61 11.93
CA SER A 138 -12.54 -7.51 12.60
C SER A 138 -12.21 -9.01 12.43
N GLY A 139 -11.39 -9.39 11.44
CA GLY A 139 -10.96 -10.78 11.23
C GLY A 139 -11.99 -11.66 10.49
N ASP A 140 -12.95 -11.05 9.79
CA ASP A 140 -13.87 -11.70 8.86
C ASP A 140 -13.09 -12.41 7.73
N THR A 141 -13.12 -13.74 7.71
CA THR A 141 -12.64 -14.57 6.61
C THR A 141 -13.81 -15.21 5.87
N LYS A 142 -13.83 -15.16 4.54
CA LYS A 142 -14.82 -15.90 3.75
C LYS A 142 -14.33 -17.33 3.54
N PHE A 143 -15.13 -18.29 3.98
CA PHE A 143 -14.90 -19.72 3.79
C PHE A 143 -15.92 -20.27 2.79
N ASP A 144 -15.44 -20.76 1.66
CA ASP A 144 -16.26 -21.45 0.66
C ASP A 144 -15.89 -22.93 0.67
N THR A 145 -16.89 -23.81 0.58
CA THR A 145 -16.69 -25.26 0.44
C THR A 145 -17.43 -25.81 -0.76
N SER A 146 -16.77 -26.69 -1.48
CA SER A 146 -17.30 -27.50 -2.56
C SER A 146 -16.84 -28.95 -2.37
N TRP A 147 -17.43 -29.89 -3.12
CA TRP A 147 -17.04 -31.29 -3.03
C TRP A 147 -15.57 -31.47 -3.39
N GLY A 148 -14.75 -31.86 -2.42
CA GLY A 148 -13.30 -32.06 -2.58
C GLY A 148 -12.43 -30.78 -2.51
N THR A 149 -13.01 -29.59 -2.33
CA THR A 149 -12.23 -28.33 -2.27
C THR A 149 -12.81 -27.35 -1.26
N SER A 150 -11.98 -26.72 -0.43
CA SER A 150 -12.34 -25.54 0.34
C SER A 150 -11.44 -24.36 -0.01
N SER A 151 -11.95 -23.14 0.10
CA SER A 151 -11.16 -21.93 -0.09
C SER A 151 -11.44 -20.89 0.99
N ILE A 152 -10.38 -20.23 1.45
CA ILE A 152 -10.43 -19.12 2.39
C ILE A 152 -9.92 -17.88 1.66
N GLN A 153 -10.75 -16.84 1.57
CA GLN A 153 -10.30 -15.51 1.15
C GLN A 153 -9.99 -14.68 2.39
N THR A 154 -8.76 -14.19 2.51
CA THR A 154 -8.32 -13.40 3.67
C THR A 154 -8.64 -11.91 3.49
N GLY A 155 -8.67 -11.16 4.60
CA GLY A 155 -8.95 -9.72 4.63
C GLY A 155 -10.43 -9.38 4.83
N ASP A 156 -10.70 -8.41 5.69
CA ASP A 156 -12.06 -7.98 6.02
C ASP A 156 -12.76 -7.33 4.83
N LYS A 157 -14.07 -7.54 4.70
CA LYS A 157 -14.86 -6.95 3.60
C LYS A 157 -14.80 -5.42 3.62
N GLU A 158 -14.74 -4.82 4.80
CA GLU A 158 -14.54 -3.39 5.01
C GLU A 158 -13.14 -2.94 4.59
N ALA A 159 -12.10 -3.72 4.91
CA ALA A 159 -10.73 -3.43 4.48
C ALA A 159 -10.60 -3.44 2.95
N ILE A 160 -11.25 -4.40 2.28
CA ILE A 160 -11.34 -4.47 0.81
C ILE A 160 -12.04 -3.23 0.25
N ALA A 161 -13.21 -2.88 0.80
CA ALA A 161 -13.97 -1.70 0.36
C ALA A 161 -13.18 -0.39 0.53
N ILE A 162 -12.50 -0.21 1.67
CA ILE A 162 -11.62 0.94 1.91
C ILE A 162 -10.48 0.96 0.88
N SER A 163 -9.86 -0.20 0.59
CA SER A 163 -8.76 -0.30 -0.39
C SER A 163 -9.19 0.16 -1.79
N HIS A 164 -10.39 -0.23 -2.23
CA HIS A 164 -10.95 0.20 -3.52
C HIS A 164 -11.22 1.72 -3.53
N VAL A 165 -11.78 2.26 -2.44
CA VAL A 165 -12.03 3.70 -2.33
C VAL A 165 -10.73 4.48 -2.35
N LEU A 166 -9.72 4.13 -1.54
CA LEU A 166 -8.41 4.78 -1.54
C LEU A 166 -7.73 4.71 -2.91
N SER A 167 -7.78 3.56 -3.59
CA SER A 167 -7.22 3.38 -4.93
C SER A 167 -7.86 4.30 -5.96
N SER A 168 -9.15 4.62 -5.81
CA SER A 168 -9.87 5.54 -6.71
C SER A 168 -9.47 7.01 -6.54
N MET A 169 -8.80 7.38 -5.45
CA MET A 169 -8.47 8.76 -5.12
C MET A 169 -7.17 9.26 -5.77
N LYS A 170 -6.66 8.56 -6.79
CA LYS A 170 -5.45 8.98 -7.54
C LYS A 170 -5.56 10.41 -8.10
N ASN A 171 -6.76 10.84 -8.49
CA ASN A 171 -7.03 12.19 -8.99
C ASN A 171 -7.44 13.18 -7.90
N ASP A 172 -7.41 12.76 -6.63
CA ASP A 172 -7.62 13.59 -5.43
C ASP A 172 -6.49 13.34 -4.41
N PRO A 173 -5.27 13.82 -4.67
CA PRO A 173 -4.10 13.59 -3.82
C PRO A 173 -4.26 14.06 -2.37
N ALA A 174 -5.01 15.15 -2.15
CA ALA A 174 -5.25 15.71 -0.83
C ALA A 174 -6.29 14.92 -0.05
N GLY A 175 -7.37 14.50 -0.72
CA GLY A 175 -8.35 13.59 -0.14
C GLY A 175 -7.72 12.24 0.23
N PHE A 176 -6.90 11.67 -0.66
CA PHE A 176 -6.16 10.44 -0.37
C PHE A 176 -5.31 10.56 0.90
N ALA A 177 -4.51 11.63 1.00
CA ALA A 177 -3.69 11.89 2.19
C ALA A 177 -4.53 11.97 3.47
N THR A 178 -5.67 12.65 3.39
CA THR A 178 -6.60 12.81 4.52
C THR A 178 -7.21 11.48 4.95
N ALA A 179 -7.65 10.66 3.99
CA ALA A 179 -8.22 9.36 4.26
C ALA A 179 -7.19 8.40 4.87
N VAL A 180 -5.98 8.31 4.31
CA VAL A 180 -4.89 7.49 4.88
C VAL A 180 -4.54 7.94 6.29
N LYS A 181 -4.47 9.25 6.56
CA LYS A 181 -4.16 9.78 7.89
C LYS A 181 -5.26 9.52 8.92
N SER A 182 -6.50 9.29 8.48
CA SER A 182 -7.59 8.95 9.40
C SER A 182 -7.61 7.49 9.85
N LEU A 183 -6.86 6.62 9.18
CA LEU A 183 -6.64 5.24 9.62
C LEU A 183 -5.51 5.24 10.64
N ASP A 184 -5.57 4.35 11.64
CA ASP A 184 -4.41 4.01 12.46
C ASP A 184 -3.46 3.04 11.71
N ALA A 185 -2.39 2.60 12.37
CA ALA A 185 -1.39 1.73 11.74
C ALA A 185 -1.96 0.34 11.39
N ASP A 186 -2.73 -0.26 12.29
CA ASP A 186 -3.29 -1.61 12.14
C ASP A 186 -4.39 -1.62 11.08
N GLN A 187 -5.26 -0.61 11.09
CA GLN A 187 -6.30 -0.41 10.08
C GLN A 187 -5.70 -0.22 8.69
N LEU A 188 -4.68 0.63 8.55
CA LEU A 188 -4.01 0.83 7.27
C LEU A 188 -3.32 -0.46 6.80
N GLN A 189 -2.68 -1.19 7.71
CA GLN A 189 -2.08 -2.48 7.39
C GLN A 189 -3.11 -3.48 6.89
N ALA A 190 -4.27 -3.58 7.55
CA ALA A 190 -5.34 -4.49 7.14
C ALA A 190 -5.92 -4.13 5.76
N VAL A 191 -6.09 -2.83 5.47
CA VAL A 191 -6.52 -2.32 4.16
C VAL A 191 -5.51 -2.67 3.06
N VAL A 192 -4.23 -2.48 3.33
CA VAL A 192 -3.16 -2.80 2.38
C VAL A 192 -3.06 -4.31 2.15
N LYS A 193 -3.15 -5.10 3.23
CA LYS A 193 -3.17 -6.57 3.18
C LYS A 193 -4.37 -7.12 2.42
N ALA A 194 -5.55 -6.56 2.63
CA ALA A 194 -6.76 -6.91 1.87
C ALA A 194 -6.56 -6.70 0.36
N GLY A 195 -5.72 -5.73 -0.04
CA GLY A 195 -5.34 -5.49 -1.44
C GLY A 195 -4.45 -6.57 -2.07
N GLU A 196 -3.88 -7.49 -1.30
CA GLU A 196 -3.09 -8.63 -1.81
C GLU A 196 -3.98 -9.69 -2.50
N GLY A 197 -5.28 -9.70 -2.18
CA GLY A 197 -6.24 -10.64 -2.75
C GLY A 197 -5.91 -12.10 -2.45
N GLN A 198 -5.32 -12.38 -1.28
CA GLN A 198 -4.88 -13.73 -0.96
C GLN A 198 -6.07 -14.69 -0.83
N THR A 199 -5.96 -15.81 -1.54
CA THR A 199 -6.90 -16.94 -1.47
C THR A 199 -6.12 -18.21 -1.15
N VAL A 200 -6.51 -18.89 -0.07
CA VAL A 200 -5.94 -20.19 0.33
C VAL A 200 -6.92 -21.28 -0.10
N ILE A 201 -6.47 -22.25 -0.90
CA ILE A 201 -7.28 -23.34 -1.44
C ILE A 201 -6.79 -24.65 -0.86
N THR A 202 -7.67 -25.42 -0.23
CA THR A 202 -7.38 -26.80 0.22
C THR A 202 -8.14 -27.76 -0.67
N THR A 203 -7.42 -28.61 -1.40
CA THR A 203 -8.02 -29.67 -2.23
C THR A 203 -7.82 -31.01 -1.55
N SER A 204 -8.91 -31.72 -1.27
CA SER A 204 -8.90 -33.07 -0.72
C SER A 204 -9.20 -34.07 -1.82
N SER A 205 -8.25 -34.96 -2.12
CA SER A 205 -8.50 -36.10 -3.00
C SER A 205 -8.81 -37.33 -2.17
N MET A 206 -10.02 -37.87 -2.34
CA MET A 206 -10.28 -39.27 -2.04
C MET A 206 -9.80 -40.06 -3.23
N THR A 207 -8.81 -40.93 -3.04
CA THR A 207 -8.44 -41.88 -4.09
C THR A 207 -9.61 -42.84 -4.29
N ASP A 208 -10.13 -42.86 -5.52
CA ASP A 208 -11.26 -43.69 -5.92
C ASP A 208 -10.93 -45.17 -5.68
N GLY A 209 -11.71 -45.84 -4.82
CA GLY A 209 -11.77 -47.31 -4.81
C GLY A 209 -10.89 -48.12 -3.86
N GLY A 210 -10.22 -47.58 -2.83
CA GLY A 210 -9.74 -48.44 -1.74
C GLY A 210 -8.57 -47.92 -0.90
N LEU A 211 -8.73 -48.00 0.43
CA LEU A 211 -7.70 -48.02 1.52
C LEU A 211 -6.49 -47.05 1.42
N GLY A 212 -6.50 -46.06 0.53
CA GLY A 212 -5.50 -45.01 0.44
C GLY A 212 -5.76 -43.92 1.48
N ALA A 213 -4.70 -43.43 2.13
CA ALA A 213 -4.79 -42.29 3.03
C ALA A 213 -5.34 -41.07 2.27
N ALA A 214 -6.30 -40.35 2.89
CA ALA A 214 -6.77 -39.09 2.37
C ALA A 214 -5.58 -38.14 2.18
N SER A 215 -5.43 -37.57 0.97
CA SER A 215 -4.41 -36.57 0.68
C SER A 215 -5.08 -35.21 0.55
N ALA A 216 -4.58 -34.23 1.31
CA ALA A 216 -5.00 -32.84 1.20
C ALA A 216 -3.80 -32.00 0.77
N THR A 217 -4.00 -31.18 -0.27
CA THR A 217 -3.01 -30.20 -0.73
C THR A 217 -3.55 -28.81 -0.49
N THR A 218 -2.81 -27.99 0.25
CA THR A 218 -3.15 -26.58 0.49
C THR A 218 -2.26 -25.70 -0.37
N THR A 219 -2.83 -24.75 -1.10
CA THR A 219 -2.10 -23.76 -1.91
C THR A 219 -2.55 -22.35 -1.56
N SER A 220 -1.66 -21.37 -1.72
CA SER A 220 -1.99 -19.95 -1.59
C SER A 220 -1.83 -19.24 -2.94
N THR A 221 -2.78 -18.40 -3.33
CA THR A 221 -2.72 -17.56 -4.54
C THR A 221 -2.97 -16.10 -4.20
N PHE A 222 -2.43 -15.18 -4.99
CA PHE A 222 -2.53 -13.74 -4.76
C PHE A 222 -3.04 -13.00 -6.01
N ASP A 223 -3.90 -12.00 -5.82
CA ASP A 223 -4.32 -11.04 -6.84
C ASP A 223 -3.94 -9.61 -6.39
N THR A 224 -2.73 -9.20 -6.73
CA THR A 224 -2.15 -7.94 -6.25
C THR A 224 -2.63 -6.70 -6.99
N ALA A 225 -3.58 -6.81 -7.94
CA ALA A 225 -4.03 -5.68 -8.74
C ALA A 225 -4.62 -4.54 -7.89
N GLY A 226 -5.33 -4.89 -6.82
CA GLY A 226 -5.85 -3.93 -5.82
C GLY A 226 -4.71 -3.18 -5.12
N LEU A 227 -3.75 -3.91 -4.54
CA LEU A 227 -2.58 -3.33 -3.89
C LEU A 227 -1.75 -2.44 -4.84
N GLN A 228 -1.55 -2.86 -6.09
CA GLN A 228 -0.83 -2.04 -7.07
C GLN A 228 -1.56 -0.73 -7.38
N SER A 229 -2.89 -0.76 -7.43
CA SER A 229 -3.71 0.45 -7.63
C SER A 229 -3.59 1.40 -6.44
N LEU A 230 -3.61 0.87 -5.21
CA LEU A 230 -3.41 1.63 -3.98
C LEU A 230 -2.02 2.28 -3.93
N LEU A 231 -0.96 1.53 -4.25
CA LEU A 231 0.41 2.05 -4.36
C LEU A 231 0.51 3.13 -5.45
N GLY A 232 -0.23 2.97 -6.55
CA GLY A 232 -0.34 3.95 -7.62
C GLY A 232 -1.02 5.25 -7.18
N ALA A 233 -2.09 5.18 -6.37
CA ALA A 233 -2.73 6.34 -5.78
C ALA A 233 -1.81 7.04 -4.76
N ALA A 234 -1.13 6.28 -3.90
CA ALA A 234 -0.13 6.82 -2.98
C ALA A 234 1.02 7.52 -3.71
N SER A 235 1.47 6.99 -4.84
CA SER A 235 2.53 7.61 -5.65
C SER A 235 2.12 8.97 -6.22
N ALA A 236 0.83 9.18 -6.48
CA ALA A 236 0.26 10.45 -6.95
C ALA A 236 -0.02 11.44 -5.79
N CYS A 237 0.06 10.99 -4.54
CA CYS A 237 -0.08 11.84 -3.37
C CYS A 237 1.06 12.88 -3.31
N ASN A 238 0.85 14.01 -2.65
CA ASN A 238 1.90 15.01 -2.37
C ASN A 238 2.33 15.04 -0.90
N ASP A 239 1.76 14.17 -0.07
CA ASP A 239 2.01 14.15 1.37
C ASP A 239 3.02 13.05 1.75
N PRO A 240 4.21 13.41 2.25
CA PRO A 240 5.25 12.43 2.60
C PRO A 240 4.83 11.46 3.70
N ILE A 241 3.98 11.90 4.64
CA ILE A 241 3.51 11.06 5.75
C ILE A 241 2.60 9.96 5.21
N ALA A 242 1.62 10.32 4.38
CA ALA A 242 0.74 9.35 3.75
C ALA A 242 1.52 8.36 2.87
N LYS A 243 2.50 8.84 2.09
CA LYS A 243 3.36 7.98 1.27
C LYS A 243 4.16 6.98 2.11
N ALA A 244 4.81 7.44 3.18
CA ALA A 244 5.62 6.58 4.04
C ALA A 244 4.78 5.53 4.75
N ARG A 245 3.60 5.91 5.26
CA ARG A 245 2.68 4.97 5.90
C ARG A 245 2.20 3.87 4.95
N VAL A 246 1.84 4.23 3.71
CA VAL A 246 1.45 3.25 2.68
C VAL A 246 2.65 2.41 2.23
N PHE A 247 3.84 3.01 2.14
CA PHE A 247 5.07 2.28 1.82
C PHE A 247 5.37 1.22 2.89
N GLU A 248 5.36 1.60 4.17
CA GLU A 248 5.60 0.69 5.30
C GLU A 248 4.57 -0.46 5.31
N ALA A 249 3.28 -0.15 5.22
CA ALA A 249 2.24 -1.16 5.15
C ALA A 249 2.41 -2.08 3.92
N GLY A 250 2.80 -1.52 2.77
CA GLY A 250 3.05 -2.29 1.54
C GLY A 250 4.28 -3.19 1.64
N THR A 251 5.28 -2.84 2.45
CA THR A 251 6.42 -3.73 2.73
C THR A 251 6.07 -4.88 3.65
N LYS A 252 5.12 -4.68 4.59
CA LYS A 252 4.56 -5.79 5.40
C LYS A 252 3.77 -6.76 4.51
N ALA A 253 2.97 -6.23 3.60
CA ALA A 253 2.27 -7.04 2.60
C ALA A 253 3.22 -7.85 1.70
N LEU A 254 4.33 -7.23 1.29
CA LEU A 254 5.38 -7.93 0.55
C LEU A 254 5.97 -9.10 1.38
N ASP A 255 6.27 -8.88 2.67
CA ASP A 255 6.79 -9.93 3.55
C ASP A 255 5.77 -11.06 3.77
N ASP A 256 4.48 -10.74 3.88
CA ASP A 256 3.38 -11.71 3.99
C ASP A 256 3.30 -12.61 2.73
N ILE A 257 3.45 -12.03 1.53
CA ILE A 257 3.50 -12.80 0.27
C ILE A 257 4.68 -13.78 0.28
N HIS A 258 5.85 -13.37 0.78
CA HIS A 258 7.00 -14.26 0.92
C HIS A 258 6.78 -15.36 1.96
N GLY A 259 6.21 -15.01 3.10
CA GLY A 259 5.92 -15.95 4.19
C GLY A 259 4.87 -17.00 3.83
N ALA A 260 4.02 -16.73 2.83
CA ALA A 260 2.99 -17.65 2.40
C ALA A 260 3.49 -18.84 1.58
N ASP A 261 4.67 -18.75 0.95
CA ASP A 261 5.26 -19.87 0.18
C ASP A 261 6.06 -20.79 1.11
N THR A 262 5.40 -21.83 1.62
CA THR A 262 6.00 -22.80 2.53
C THR A 262 5.94 -24.21 1.94
N LEU A 263 6.76 -25.13 2.46
CA LEU A 263 6.73 -26.54 2.04
C LEU A 263 5.33 -27.18 2.20
N LEU A 264 4.58 -26.77 3.22
CA LEU A 264 3.26 -27.31 3.54
C LEU A 264 2.11 -26.54 2.88
N THR A 265 2.37 -25.31 2.45
CA THR A 265 1.41 -24.44 1.75
C THR A 265 2.16 -23.77 0.58
N PRO A 266 2.42 -24.48 -0.52
CA PRO A 266 3.09 -23.87 -1.67
C PRO A 266 2.24 -22.74 -2.25
N SER A 267 2.90 -21.65 -2.63
CA SER A 267 2.25 -20.51 -3.27
C SER A 267 2.76 -20.31 -4.71
N PRO A 268 2.19 -21.04 -5.69
CA PRO A 268 2.55 -20.85 -7.08
C PRO A 268 2.20 -19.41 -7.51
N GLY A 269 3.23 -18.64 -7.89
CA GLY A 269 3.09 -17.25 -8.30
C GLY A 269 3.45 -16.21 -7.22
N ALA A 270 3.72 -16.60 -5.96
CA ALA A 270 4.11 -15.65 -4.91
C ALA A 270 5.33 -14.80 -5.30
N LYS A 271 6.29 -15.35 -6.04
CA LYS A 271 7.44 -14.60 -6.56
C LYS A 271 7.04 -13.49 -7.54
N ASP A 272 6.12 -13.78 -8.46
CA ASP A 272 5.64 -12.80 -9.43
C ASP A 272 4.79 -11.72 -8.74
N SER A 273 3.96 -12.11 -7.78
CA SER A 273 3.19 -11.20 -6.92
C SER A 273 4.10 -10.30 -6.07
N ALA A 274 5.13 -10.86 -5.44
CA ALA A 274 6.13 -10.12 -4.68
C ALA A 274 6.87 -9.11 -5.58
N LYS A 275 7.30 -9.52 -6.77
CA LYS A 275 7.92 -8.64 -7.77
C LYS A 275 6.99 -7.52 -8.21
N ALA A 276 5.72 -7.83 -8.43
CA ALA A 276 4.67 -6.87 -8.79
C ALA A 276 4.44 -5.81 -7.70
N VAL A 277 4.40 -6.22 -6.42
CA VAL A 277 4.28 -5.32 -5.26
C VAL A 277 5.54 -4.49 -5.09
N ALA A 278 6.72 -5.10 -5.16
CA ALA A 278 8.00 -4.42 -5.04
C ALA A 278 8.21 -3.37 -6.16
N GLY A 279 7.72 -3.65 -7.38
CA GLY A 279 7.67 -2.67 -8.46
C GLY A 279 6.74 -1.48 -8.16
N GLY A 280 5.60 -1.71 -7.50
CA GLY A 280 4.71 -0.66 -7.01
C GLY A 280 5.35 0.20 -5.90
N LEU A 281 5.98 -0.45 -4.92
CA LEU A 281 6.76 0.21 -3.85
C LEU A 281 7.90 1.06 -4.43
N THR A 282 8.57 0.57 -5.48
CA THR A 282 9.60 1.34 -6.19
C THR A 282 9.06 2.61 -6.82
N LYS A 283 7.88 2.55 -7.46
CA LYS A 283 7.22 3.75 -8.03
C LYS A 283 6.85 4.75 -6.92
N LEU A 284 6.35 4.25 -5.79
CA LEU A 284 6.03 5.06 -4.62
C LEU A 284 7.28 5.73 -4.04
N MET A 285 8.33 4.96 -3.75
CA MET A 285 9.61 5.48 -3.25
C MET A 285 10.22 6.52 -4.20
N ASN A 286 10.18 6.29 -5.51
CA ASN A 286 10.71 7.23 -6.50
C ASN A 286 9.86 8.49 -6.67
N SER A 287 8.62 8.50 -6.18
CA SER A 287 7.75 9.69 -6.24
C SER A 287 8.15 10.76 -5.22
N ASP A 288 8.76 10.36 -4.09
CA ASP A 288 9.27 11.27 -3.06
C ASP A 288 10.26 10.54 -2.12
N THR A 289 11.43 10.19 -2.66
CA THR A 289 12.41 9.39 -1.90
C THR A 289 12.85 10.08 -0.62
N ARG A 290 13.08 11.40 -0.67
CA ARG A 290 13.52 12.17 0.49
C ARG A 290 12.45 12.24 1.56
N GLY A 291 11.21 12.56 1.17
CA GLY A 291 10.10 12.66 2.10
C GLY A 291 9.74 11.32 2.75
N ILE A 292 9.74 10.24 1.97
CA ILE A 292 9.47 8.89 2.46
C ILE A 292 10.56 8.44 3.43
N VAL A 293 11.84 8.50 3.03
CA VAL A 293 12.96 8.08 3.89
C VAL A 293 13.02 8.91 5.17
N ASN A 294 12.86 10.23 5.07
CA ASN A 294 12.81 11.09 6.25
C ASN A 294 11.71 10.71 7.23
N ARG A 295 10.55 10.27 6.72
CA ARG A 295 9.44 9.86 7.57
C ARG A 295 9.65 8.46 8.14
N LEU A 296 10.17 7.52 7.35
CA LEU A 296 10.50 6.17 7.81
C LEU A 296 11.60 6.17 8.88
N ASP A 297 12.62 7.01 8.76
CA ASP A 297 13.65 7.17 9.82
C ASP A 297 13.05 7.62 11.17
N THR A 298 11.89 8.29 11.14
CA THR A 298 11.16 8.68 12.36
C THR A 298 10.20 7.58 12.84
N ASP A 299 9.44 6.98 11.94
CA ASP A 299 8.32 6.07 12.30
C ASP A 299 8.76 4.59 12.40
N ASP A 300 9.79 4.19 11.65
CA ASP A 300 10.44 2.88 11.63
C ASP A 300 11.97 3.08 11.78
N PRO A 301 12.45 3.52 12.96
CA PRO A 301 13.86 3.90 13.17
C PRO A 301 14.84 2.73 12.99
N PHE A 302 14.34 1.49 13.01
CA PHE A 302 15.15 0.30 12.77
C PHE A 302 15.15 -0.14 11.30
N GLY A 303 14.42 0.53 10.42
CA GLY A 303 14.51 0.32 8.98
C GLY A 303 14.03 -1.04 8.49
N HIS A 304 13.08 -1.66 9.17
CA HIS A 304 12.51 -2.94 8.75
C HIS A 304 11.84 -2.85 7.38
N ALA A 305 10.99 -1.83 7.16
CA ALA A 305 10.28 -1.64 5.91
C ALA A 305 11.24 -1.46 4.74
N LEU A 306 12.23 -0.57 4.91
CA LEU A 306 13.21 -0.29 3.88
C LEU A 306 14.12 -1.48 3.59
N THR A 307 14.51 -2.23 4.64
CA THR A 307 15.32 -3.45 4.50
C THR A 307 14.55 -4.52 3.72
N THR A 308 13.27 -4.75 4.01
CA THR A 308 12.42 -5.72 3.30
C THR A 308 12.28 -5.34 1.82
N TYR A 309 12.00 -4.06 1.53
CA TYR A 309 11.95 -3.55 0.16
C TYR A 309 13.27 -3.77 -0.60
N LEU A 310 14.38 -3.35 0.00
CA LEU A 310 15.70 -3.44 -0.64
C LEU A 310 16.12 -4.90 -0.83
N LYS A 311 15.86 -5.79 0.14
CA LYS A 311 16.14 -7.22 0.01
C LYS A 311 15.42 -7.80 -1.20
N GLN A 312 14.15 -7.46 -1.40
CA GLN A 312 13.39 -7.95 -2.54
C GLN A 312 13.92 -7.42 -3.87
N GLN A 313 14.18 -6.11 -3.95
CA GLN A 313 14.71 -5.49 -5.17
C GLN A 313 16.09 -6.03 -5.55
N LEU A 314 16.96 -6.27 -4.57
CA LEU A 314 18.29 -6.81 -4.78
C LEU A 314 18.29 -8.31 -5.07
N GLY A 315 17.32 -9.07 -4.56
CA GLY A 315 17.24 -10.52 -4.72
C GLY A 315 16.61 -11.00 -6.03
N ASP A 316 15.61 -10.30 -6.56
CA ASP A 316 14.84 -10.75 -7.73
C ASP A 316 15.60 -10.60 -9.06
N ASP A 317 16.05 -9.38 -9.36
CA ASP A 317 16.77 -9.04 -10.59
C ASP A 317 17.64 -7.80 -10.36
N PRO A 318 18.88 -7.99 -9.88
CA PRO A 318 19.80 -6.88 -9.63
C PRO A 318 19.93 -5.95 -10.84
N LYS A 319 19.98 -6.50 -12.07
CA LYS A 319 20.20 -5.67 -13.27
C LYS A 319 19.01 -4.75 -13.56
N ALA A 320 17.78 -5.23 -13.32
CA ALA A 320 16.58 -4.42 -13.51
C ALA A 320 16.35 -3.41 -12.36
N SER A 321 16.74 -3.77 -11.13
CA SER A 321 16.42 -2.99 -9.92
C SER A 321 17.51 -1.98 -9.52
N ASN A 322 18.78 -2.25 -9.84
CA ASN A 322 19.90 -1.37 -9.53
C ASN A 322 19.73 0.09 -10.03
N PRO A 323 19.11 0.36 -11.20
CA PRO A 323 18.85 1.72 -11.61
C PRO A 323 17.88 2.49 -10.72
N ALA A 324 16.87 1.83 -10.17
CA ALA A 324 15.93 2.47 -9.26
C ALA A 324 16.60 2.79 -7.92
N ILE A 325 17.34 1.83 -7.36
CA ILE A 325 18.09 2.01 -6.10
C ILE A 325 19.16 3.10 -6.27
N GLY A 326 19.91 3.08 -7.38
CA GLY A 326 20.93 4.10 -7.69
C GLY A 326 20.31 5.50 -7.82
N ARG A 327 19.12 5.63 -8.42
CA ARG A 327 18.38 6.89 -8.45
C ARG A 327 17.98 7.37 -7.05
N GLN A 328 17.52 6.46 -6.18
CA GLN A 328 17.14 6.78 -4.80
C GLN A 328 18.35 7.28 -4.01
N VAL A 329 19.50 6.60 -4.12
CA VAL A 329 20.78 7.05 -3.54
C VAL A 329 21.14 8.43 -4.05
N ALA A 330 21.11 8.68 -5.36
CA ALA A 330 21.41 9.99 -5.92
C ALA A 330 20.47 11.09 -5.38
N MET A 331 19.17 10.80 -5.24
CA MET A 331 18.23 11.75 -4.62
C MET A 331 18.61 12.05 -3.17
N LEU A 332 18.94 11.04 -2.37
CA LEU A 332 19.38 11.21 -0.99
C LEU A 332 20.74 11.91 -0.87
N GLN A 333 21.59 11.82 -1.89
CA GLN A 333 22.81 12.60 -2.03
C GLN A 333 22.55 14.04 -2.56
N GLY A 334 21.29 14.43 -2.79
CA GLY A 334 20.93 15.82 -3.13
C GLY A 334 20.54 16.07 -4.58
N ALA A 335 20.33 15.04 -5.40
CA ALA A 335 20.14 15.22 -6.84
C ALA A 335 18.86 16.00 -7.17
N GLY A 336 18.99 17.10 -7.90
CA GLY A 336 17.87 17.98 -8.22
C GLY A 336 17.50 19.01 -7.15
N THR A 337 18.33 19.18 -6.11
CA THR A 337 18.17 20.27 -5.12
C THR A 337 18.87 21.58 -5.52
N GLY A 338 19.72 21.54 -6.55
CA GLY A 338 20.57 22.68 -6.95
C GLY A 338 21.82 22.89 -6.09
N LYS A 339 22.02 22.07 -5.04
CA LYS A 339 23.26 22.02 -4.25
C LYS A 339 24.20 20.93 -4.80
N THR A 340 25.51 21.05 -4.55
CA THR A 340 26.42 19.91 -4.71
C THR A 340 26.09 18.83 -3.67
N ALA A 341 26.51 17.59 -3.92
CA ALA A 341 26.19 16.49 -3.00
C ALA A 341 26.77 16.72 -1.59
N ASP A 342 28.01 17.20 -1.51
CA ASP A 342 28.67 17.59 -0.26
C ASP A 342 27.93 18.72 0.47
N GLN A 343 27.51 19.78 -0.24
CA GLN A 343 26.73 20.88 0.35
C GLN A 343 25.36 20.43 0.86
N PHE A 344 24.70 19.54 0.13
CA PHE A 344 23.40 18.99 0.53
C PHE A 344 23.56 18.15 1.80
N TYR A 345 24.53 17.23 1.80
CA TYR A 345 24.84 16.35 2.92
C TYR A 345 25.20 17.13 4.20
N ASN A 346 26.04 18.18 4.06
CA ASN A 346 26.46 19.05 5.15
C ASN A 346 25.49 20.22 5.45
N THR A 347 24.25 20.19 4.95
CA THR A 347 23.25 21.20 5.32
C THR A 347 22.78 20.94 6.75
N ALA A 348 23.19 21.82 7.67
CA ALA A 348 22.71 21.80 9.05
C ALA A 348 21.28 22.35 9.15
N GLU A 349 20.44 21.67 9.91
CA GLU A 349 19.17 22.16 10.40
C GLU A 349 19.32 22.52 11.89
N VAL A 350 18.51 23.47 12.37
CA VAL A 350 18.55 23.91 13.77
C VAL A 350 17.36 23.29 14.49
N GLY A 351 17.65 22.49 15.51
CA GLY A 351 16.64 21.83 16.34
C GLY A 351 15.93 22.82 17.24
N SER A 352 14.82 22.40 17.86
CA SER A 352 14.06 23.22 18.81
C SER A 352 14.88 23.71 20.01
N ASN A 353 15.99 23.02 20.32
CA ASN A 353 16.90 23.34 21.41
C ASN A 353 18.10 24.20 20.97
N GLY A 354 18.18 24.59 19.69
CA GLY A 354 19.30 25.33 19.12
C GLY A 354 20.46 24.47 18.62
N ASP A 355 20.42 23.15 18.83
CA ASP A 355 21.44 22.22 18.35
C ASP A 355 21.41 22.07 16.83
N HIS A 356 22.58 21.94 16.21
CA HIS A 356 22.69 21.60 14.80
C HIS A 356 22.50 20.10 14.59
N PHE A 357 21.63 19.73 13.64
CA PHE A 357 21.44 18.36 13.21
C PHE A 357 21.50 18.24 11.69
N TYR A 358 22.00 17.11 11.19
CA TYR A 358 22.25 16.90 9.77
C TYR A 358 21.30 15.86 9.21
N ARG A 359 20.03 16.25 9.01
CA ARG A 359 18.93 15.37 8.56
C ARG A 359 19.25 14.65 7.25
N ASN A 360 19.90 15.32 6.31
CA ASN A 360 20.25 14.72 5.01
C ASN A 360 21.27 13.58 5.19
N ALA A 361 22.26 13.76 6.05
CA ALA A 361 23.23 12.72 6.38
C ALA A 361 22.59 11.58 7.16
N GLN A 362 21.70 11.88 8.11
CA GLN A 362 20.93 10.88 8.85
C GLN A 362 20.09 10.02 7.90
N ASN A 363 19.30 10.62 7.00
CA ASN A 363 18.46 9.90 6.03
C ASN A 363 19.28 9.03 5.07
N LEU A 364 20.43 9.53 4.63
CA LEU A 364 21.34 8.76 3.79
C LEU A 364 21.97 7.58 4.56
N GLY A 365 22.29 7.79 5.84
CA GLY A 365 22.77 6.76 6.76
C GLY A 365 21.73 5.67 7.01
N TYR A 366 20.50 6.05 7.33
CA TYR A 366 19.36 5.16 7.48
C TYR A 366 19.17 4.27 6.25
N TYR A 367 19.19 4.87 5.06
CA TYR A 367 19.06 4.14 3.79
C TYR A 367 20.26 3.21 3.52
N ALA A 368 21.49 3.66 3.80
CA ALA A 368 22.69 2.84 3.65
C ALA A 368 22.70 1.66 4.63
N GLY A 369 22.27 1.86 5.88
CA GLY A 369 22.13 0.79 6.87
C GLY A 369 21.08 -0.25 6.46
N ALA A 370 19.95 0.18 5.89
CA ALA A 370 18.94 -0.74 5.35
C ALA A 370 19.47 -1.53 4.14
N MET A 371 20.28 -0.90 3.28
CA MET A 371 20.94 -1.57 2.17
C MET A 371 21.96 -2.61 2.66
N GLN A 372 22.76 -2.27 3.67
CA GLN A 372 23.70 -3.20 4.29
C GLN A 372 22.98 -4.43 4.83
N ALA A 373 21.91 -4.23 5.61
CA ALA A 373 21.10 -5.30 6.17
C ALA A 373 20.44 -6.16 5.07
N ALA A 374 19.91 -5.53 4.02
CA ALA A 374 19.31 -6.23 2.90
C ALA A 374 20.32 -7.14 2.17
N ILE A 375 21.51 -6.65 1.87
CA ILE A 375 22.59 -7.43 1.24
C ILE A 375 23.00 -8.60 2.14
N GLY A 376 23.16 -8.36 3.45
CA GLY A 376 23.47 -9.42 4.42
C GLY A 376 22.43 -10.55 4.41
N LYS A 377 21.14 -10.20 4.34
CA LYS A 377 20.03 -11.17 4.30
C LYS A 377 19.92 -11.98 3.01
N LEU A 378 20.59 -11.58 1.92
CA LEU A 378 20.62 -12.34 0.66
C LEU A 378 21.52 -13.59 0.72
N LYS A 379 22.37 -13.73 1.75
CA LYS A 379 23.38 -14.80 1.86
C LYS A 379 24.26 -14.93 0.60
N ALA A 380 24.52 -13.81 -0.06
CA ALA A 380 25.31 -13.74 -1.28
C ALA A 380 26.82 -13.78 -0.95
N ASP A 381 27.62 -14.36 -1.86
CA ASP A 381 29.08 -14.35 -1.73
C ASP A 381 29.67 -12.94 -1.89
N ALA A 382 30.90 -12.75 -1.41
CA ALA A 382 31.60 -11.46 -1.41
C ALA A 382 31.63 -10.79 -2.80
N LYS A 383 31.81 -11.59 -3.86
CA LYS A 383 31.78 -11.14 -5.24
C LYS A 383 30.42 -10.57 -5.64
N THR A 384 29.34 -11.29 -5.33
CA THR A 384 27.97 -10.87 -5.64
C THR A 384 27.61 -9.60 -4.87
N GLN A 385 28.04 -9.50 -3.61
CA GLN A 385 27.88 -8.27 -2.81
C GLN A 385 28.59 -7.09 -3.48
N GLY A 386 29.83 -7.28 -3.92
CA GLY A 386 30.57 -6.27 -4.66
C GLY A 386 29.90 -5.88 -5.99
N ASP A 387 29.41 -6.85 -6.76
CA ASP A 387 28.70 -6.60 -8.02
C ASP A 387 27.41 -5.79 -7.80
N ILE A 388 26.67 -6.06 -6.71
CA ILE A 388 25.50 -5.26 -6.31
C ILE A 388 25.92 -3.81 -6.07
N LEU A 389 26.92 -3.57 -5.21
CA LEU A 389 27.40 -2.23 -4.91
C LEU A 389 27.88 -1.50 -6.17
N SER A 390 28.70 -2.16 -6.99
CA SER A 390 29.25 -1.57 -8.21
C SER A 390 28.15 -1.08 -9.14
N ASN A 391 27.11 -1.89 -9.34
CA ASN A 391 26.01 -1.57 -10.23
C ASN A 391 25.11 -0.45 -9.70
N VAL A 392 24.78 -0.48 -8.40
CA VAL A 392 23.97 0.57 -7.76
C VAL A 392 24.68 1.92 -7.85
N PHE A 393 25.93 1.99 -7.41
CA PHE A 393 26.67 3.25 -7.33
C PHE A 393 27.16 3.75 -8.69
N SER A 394 27.52 2.86 -9.62
CA SER A 394 27.77 3.27 -11.02
C SER A 394 26.52 3.87 -11.66
N THR A 395 25.33 3.37 -11.30
CA THR A 395 24.08 3.94 -11.79
C THR A 395 23.74 5.25 -11.07
N ALA A 396 23.98 5.36 -9.77
CA ALA A 396 23.81 6.60 -9.03
C ALA A 396 24.65 7.74 -9.63
N ILE A 397 25.90 7.48 -9.99
CA ILE A 397 26.76 8.43 -10.73
C ILE A 397 26.14 8.77 -12.08
N SER A 398 25.70 7.77 -12.84
CA SER A 398 25.13 7.98 -14.18
C SER A 398 23.81 8.76 -14.16
N VAL A 399 22.94 8.53 -13.16
CA VAL A 399 21.65 9.23 -13.00
C VAL A 399 21.81 10.59 -12.31
N GLY A 400 22.81 10.75 -11.45
CA GLY A 400 23.17 12.04 -10.85
C GLY A 400 23.75 13.01 -11.88
N THR A 401 24.46 12.49 -12.90
CA THR A 401 25.05 13.26 -14.01
C THR A 401 24.09 13.44 -15.19
N ALA A 402 23.23 12.46 -15.48
CA ALA A 402 22.20 12.55 -16.52
C ALA A 402 20.93 13.24 -15.98
N ALA A 403 20.57 14.38 -16.57
CA ALA A 403 19.40 15.16 -16.21
C ALA A 403 18.15 14.30 -15.98
N MET A 404 17.72 14.16 -14.71
CA MET A 404 16.46 13.49 -14.40
C MET A 404 15.30 14.17 -15.16
N PRO A 405 14.37 13.40 -15.73
CA PRO A 405 13.19 13.95 -16.38
C PRO A 405 12.41 14.83 -15.39
N GLY A 406 12.15 16.09 -15.75
CA GLY A 406 11.39 17.05 -14.92
C GLY A 406 12.21 18.07 -14.11
N LEU A 407 13.55 18.05 -14.16
CA LEU A 407 14.38 19.07 -13.49
C LEU A 407 14.65 20.31 -14.35
N SER A 408 14.68 21.48 -13.71
CA SER A 408 14.99 22.77 -14.34
C SER A 408 16.42 22.80 -14.91
N VAL A 409 16.68 23.65 -15.91
CA VAL A 409 18.00 23.77 -16.57
C VAL A 409 19.12 24.12 -15.57
N ALA A 410 18.82 24.91 -14.53
CA ALA A 410 19.77 25.23 -13.46
C ALA A 410 20.18 23.99 -12.63
N ALA A 411 19.26 23.05 -12.40
CA ALA A 411 19.55 21.80 -11.71
C ALA A 411 20.39 20.82 -12.56
N LYS A 412 20.49 21.03 -13.88
CA LYS A 412 21.36 20.24 -14.78
C LYS A 412 22.83 20.67 -14.74
N VAL A 413 23.11 21.92 -14.38
CA VAL A 413 24.49 22.46 -14.35
C VAL A 413 25.23 22.07 -13.07
N GLY A 414 24.54 21.87 -11.95
CA GLY A 414 25.14 21.35 -10.70
C GLY A 414 25.52 19.85 -10.74
N ALA A 415 25.27 19.16 -11.86
CA ALA A 415 25.38 17.71 -11.99
C ALA A 415 26.80 17.16 -12.26
N GLN A 416 27.79 18.01 -12.55
CA GLN A 416 29.14 17.55 -12.93
C GLN A 416 30.00 17.00 -11.78
N ALA A 417 29.53 17.10 -10.52
CA ALA A 417 30.23 16.59 -9.33
C ALA A 417 29.29 15.82 -8.41
N PHE A 418 28.52 14.88 -8.97
CA PHE A 418 27.60 14.06 -8.19
C PHE A 418 28.38 13.00 -7.39
N SER A 419 28.36 13.09 -6.05
CA SER A 419 29.13 12.31 -5.05
C SER A 419 30.65 12.53 -4.97
N GLY A 420 31.29 13.11 -5.99
CA GLY A 420 32.76 13.20 -6.04
C GLY A 420 33.46 11.88 -6.37
N LEU A 421 32.71 10.77 -6.51
CA LEU A 421 33.22 9.45 -6.87
C LEU A 421 33.33 9.27 -8.39
N THR A 422 34.42 8.67 -8.85
CA THR A 422 34.60 8.19 -10.22
C THR A 422 34.20 6.71 -10.33
N LYS A 423 33.91 6.22 -11.55
CA LYS A 423 33.64 4.78 -11.77
C LYS A 423 34.83 3.92 -11.35
N GLU A 424 36.04 4.48 -11.48
CA GLU A 424 37.30 3.88 -11.06
C GLU A 424 37.36 3.76 -9.53
N ALA A 425 37.03 4.82 -8.78
CA ALA A 425 36.97 4.77 -7.32
C ALA A 425 35.91 3.77 -6.82
N VAL A 426 34.74 3.69 -7.49
CA VAL A 426 33.72 2.67 -7.17
C VAL A 426 34.27 1.26 -7.36
N ARG A 427 34.99 1.00 -8.46
CA ARG A 427 35.61 -0.32 -8.70
C ARG A 427 36.68 -0.66 -7.68
N GLU A 428 37.47 0.31 -7.24
CA GLU A 428 38.51 0.12 -6.23
C GLU A 428 37.92 -0.25 -4.87
N ILE A 429 36.95 0.54 -4.38
CA ILE A 429 36.25 0.30 -3.11
C ILE A 429 35.54 -1.05 -3.13
N VAL A 430 34.84 -1.36 -4.22
CA VAL A 430 34.15 -2.64 -4.41
C VAL A 430 35.14 -3.80 -4.53
N GLY A 431 36.29 -3.59 -5.17
CA GLY A 431 37.31 -4.62 -5.36
C GLY A 431 37.78 -5.23 -4.04
N GLY A 432 37.90 -4.43 -2.99
CA GLY A 432 38.22 -4.90 -1.63
C GLY A 432 37.11 -5.78 -1.03
N VAL A 433 35.83 -5.45 -1.25
CA VAL A 433 34.70 -6.29 -0.81
C VAL A 433 34.65 -7.58 -1.62
N SER A 434 34.77 -7.51 -2.94
CA SER A 434 34.74 -8.69 -3.82
C SER A 434 35.88 -9.68 -3.56
N ALA A 435 37.00 -9.20 -3.00
CA ALA A 435 38.16 -10.00 -2.61
C ALA A 435 38.07 -10.57 -1.18
N ASP A 436 37.01 -10.25 -0.42
CA ASP A 436 36.87 -10.57 1.01
C ASP A 436 37.93 -9.89 1.92
N ASP A 437 38.61 -8.87 1.38
CA ASP A 437 39.67 -8.12 2.07
C ASP A 437 39.13 -6.82 2.73
N GLY A 438 37.83 -6.52 2.56
CA GLY A 438 37.19 -5.30 3.05
C GLY A 438 35.78 -5.51 3.59
N SER A 439 35.36 -4.66 4.53
CA SER A 439 34.01 -4.70 5.13
C SER A 439 32.97 -4.07 4.20
N LEU A 440 31.85 -4.77 3.97
CA LEU A 440 30.66 -4.25 3.27
C LEU A 440 30.18 -2.92 3.86
N SER A 441 30.23 -2.78 5.20
CA SER A 441 29.82 -1.57 5.89
C SER A 441 30.74 -0.38 5.56
N ASN A 442 32.05 -0.62 5.54
CA ASN A 442 33.02 0.41 5.17
C ASN A 442 32.87 0.82 3.69
N ALA A 443 32.67 -0.15 2.81
CA ALA A 443 32.46 0.13 1.39
C ALA A 443 31.17 0.93 1.14
N LEU A 444 30.06 0.60 1.82
CA LEU A 444 28.83 1.37 1.74
C LEU A 444 29.00 2.78 2.26
N MET A 445 29.73 2.97 3.36
CA MET A 445 30.07 4.31 3.86
C MET A 445 30.85 5.10 2.81
N ASP A 446 31.91 4.50 2.24
CA ASP A 446 32.80 5.14 1.27
C ASP A 446 32.10 5.44 -0.06
N LEU A 447 31.07 4.68 -0.42
CA LEU A 447 30.28 4.89 -1.63
C LEU A 447 29.10 5.85 -1.43
N ALA A 448 28.48 5.85 -0.24
CA ALA A 448 27.29 6.64 0.04
C ALA A 448 27.62 8.07 0.47
N VAL A 449 28.64 8.28 1.31
CA VAL A 449 28.99 9.62 1.80
C VAL A 449 29.61 10.44 0.65
N PRO A 450 29.01 11.59 0.28
CA PRO A 450 29.54 12.39 -0.81
C PRO A 450 30.82 13.14 -0.41
N HIS A 451 31.72 13.32 -1.38
CA HIS A 451 33.01 13.99 -1.20
C HIS A 451 33.06 15.35 -1.91
N ALA A 452 33.85 16.26 -1.35
CA ALA A 452 34.20 17.51 -2.03
C ALA A 452 35.02 17.20 -3.30
N PRO A 453 34.80 17.92 -4.41
CA PRO A 453 35.54 17.69 -5.66
C PRO A 453 37.05 17.81 -5.45
N GLY A 454 37.80 16.76 -5.76
CA GLY A 454 39.27 16.74 -5.65
C GLY A 454 39.83 16.42 -4.25
N GLN A 455 38.98 16.13 -3.26
CA GLN A 455 39.41 15.55 -1.98
C GLN A 455 39.13 14.05 -1.97
N LEU A 456 40.19 13.25 -2.08
CA LEU A 456 40.16 11.80 -1.84
C LEU A 456 40.36 11.47 -0.35
N ASP A 457 40.84 12.43 0.44
CA ASP A 457 41.11 12.24 1.86
C ASP A 457 39.83 12.39 2.70
N ARG A 458 39.59 11.36 3.52
CA ARG A 458 38.42 11.17 4.39
C ARG A 458 38.45 12.07 5.63
N THR A 459 38.53 13.39 5.48
CA THR A 459 38.32 14.26 6.64
C THR A 459 36.85 14.20 7.05
N ARG A 460 36.58 13.57 8.20
CA ARG A 460 35.22 13.41 8.72
C ARG A 460 34.54 14.76 8.88
N GLY A 461 33.44 14.97 8.16
CA GLY A 461 32.63 16.17 8.25
C GLY A 461 31.75 16.17 9.52
N PRO A 462 31.17 17.31 9.89
CA PRO A 462 30.28 17.40 11.05
C PRO A 462 28.98 16.59 10.87
N ALA A 463 28.63 16.21 9.64
CA ALA A 463 27.47 15.41 9.31
C ALA A 463 27.70 13.89 9.45
N ASP A 464 28.95 13.42 9.42
CA ASP A 464 29.30 11.98 9.42
C ASP A 464 28.84 11.21 10.67
N PRO A 465 28.88 11.77 11.89
CA PRO A 465 28.33 11.09 13.06
C PRO A 465 26.83 10.76 12.91
N PHE A 466 26.05 11.61 12.24
CA PHE A 466 24.62 11.39 12.02
C PHE A 466 24.36 10.27 11.01
N PHE A 467 25.15 10.22 9.93
CA PHE A 467 25.13 9.11 8.98
C PHE A 467 25.45 7.79 9.67
N LEU A 468 26.57 7.75 10.40
CA LEU A 468 27.04 6.53 11.08
C LEU A 468 26.05 6.04 12.13
N SER A 469 25.50 6.95 12.93
CA SER A 469 24.50 6.62 13.96
C SER A 469 23.28 5.94 13.35
N ALA A 470 22.69 6.53 12.31
CA ALA A 470 21.51 5.97 11.65
C ALA A 470 21.82 4.64 10.93
N SER A 471 22.94 4.57 10.21
CA SER A 471 23.35 3.35 9.51
C SER A 471 23.56 2.18 10.47
N ASN A 472 24.22 2.41 11.61
CA ASN A 472 24.46 1.40 12.64
C ASN A 472 23.17 0.99 13.36
N ALA A 473 22.25 1.92 13.60
CA ALA A 473 20.96 1.60 14.23
C ALA A 473 20.15 0.61 13.37
N VAL A 474 20.07 0.87 12.06
CA VAL A 474 19.33 0.01 11.13
C VAL A 474 20.03 -1.33 10.91
N SER A 475 21.33 -1.31 10.59
CA SER A 475 22.09 -2.54 10.30
C SER A 475 22.24 -3.44 11.54
N GLY A 476 22.41 -2.85 12.74
CA GLY A 476 22.48 -3.60 13.99
C GLY A 476 21.13 -4.22 14.41
N ALA A 477 20.01 -3.57 14.08
CA ALA A 477 18.67 -4.11 14.36
C ALA A 477 18.23 -5.19 13.35
N ASN A 478 18.94 -5.33 12.22
CA ASN A 478 18.62 -6.27 11.15
C ASN A 478 19.84 -7.12 10.76
N PRO A 479 20.32 -8.00 11.66
CA PRO A 479 21.50 -8.84 11.40
C PRO A 479 21.30 -9.86 10.28
#